data_AF-J2VVF9-F1
#
_entry.id   AF-J2VVF9-F1
#
_cell.length_a   1.000
_cell.length_b   1.000
_cell.length_c   1.000
_cell.angle_alpha   90.00
_cell.angle_beta   90.00
_cell.angle_gamma   90.00
#
_symmetry.space_group_name_H-M   'P 1'
#
loop_
_entity.id
_entity.type
_entity.pdbx_description
1 polymer ?
#
loop_
_entity_poly.entity_id
_entity_poly.type
_entity_poly.pdbx_seq_one_letter_code
_entity_poly.pdbx_strand_id
1 'polypeptide(L)'
;MARSRGEPPPTLIDKYYPFQVALHASEVKMRFDNVEFLARLLGRYRLNRNVHVHPDVYIVYMFGDQHDAECFQKAFDGEWITPEQSRRKKWTPRYTWMPVERRG
;
A
#
# COMPACT_ATOMS: atom_id res chain seq x y z
N MET A 1 17.47 -9.39 -18.49
CA MET A 1 16.69 -9.07 -17.27
C MET A 1 16.30 -10.38 -16.61
N ALA A 2 17.01 -10.76 -15.54
CA ALA A 2 16.74 -12.01 -14.83
C ALA A 2 15.43 -11.87 -14.05
N ARG A 3 14.36 -12.50 -14.53
CA ARG A 3 13.20 -12.78 -13.69
C ARG A 3 13.69 -13.76 -12.62
N SER A 4 13.66 -13.34 -11.35
CA SER A 4 13.89 -14.26 -10.24
C SER A 4 13.00 -15.48 -10.45
N ARG A 5 13.62 -16.67 -10.62
CA ARG A 5 12.92 -17.93 -10.82
C ARG A 5 12.13 -18.23 -9.54
N GLY A 6 10.89 -17.76 -9.45
CA GLY A 6 10.02 -18.03 -8.30
C GLY A 6 9.04 -16.92 -7.91
N GLU A 7 9.14 -15.71 -8.46
CA GLU A 7 8.11 -14.70 -8.20
C GLU A 7 6.84 -14.98 -9.03
N PRO A 8 5.67 -15.09 -8.38
CA PRO A 8 4.41 -15.24 -9.10
C PRO A 8 4.17 -14.01 -9.98
N PRO A 9 3.56 -14.18 -11.16
CA PRO A 9 3.26 -13.06 -12.03
C PRO A 9 2.34 -12.06 -11.29
N PRO A 10 2.45 -10.75 -11.57
CA PRO A 10 1.66 -9.73 -10.88
C PRO A 10 0.15 -10.00 -10.90
N THR A 11 -0.36 -10.56 -12.00
CA THR A 11 -1.76 -10.95 -12.16
C THR A 11 -2.19 -12.07 -11.20
N LEU A 12 -1.30 -13.00 -10.87
CA LEU A 12 -1.56 -14.05 -9.91
C LEU A 12 -1.53 -13.52 -8.48
N ILE A 13 -0.62 -12.58 -8.19
CA ILE A 13 -0.62 -11.85 -6.91
C ILE A 13 -1.93 -11.09 -6.76
N ASP A 14 -2.38 -10.36 -7.77
CA ASP A 14 -3.63 -9.60 -7.74
C ASP A 14 -4.86 -10.49 -7.53
N LYS A 15 -4.80 -11.76 -7.99
CA LYS A 15 -5.87 -12.75 -7.77
C LYS A 15 -5.92 -13.23 -6.31
N TYR A 16 -4.77 -13.50 -5.70
CA TYR A 16 -4.69 -13.98 -4.31
C TYR A 16 -4.72 -12.86 -3.27
N TYR A 17 -4.38 -11.64 -3.66
CA TYR A 17 -4.35 -10.46 -2.81
C TYR A 17 -5.10 -9.28 -3.47
N PRO A 18 -6.43 -9.40 -3.63
CA PRO A 18 -7.22 -8.42 -4.35
C PRO A 18 -7.49 -7.14 -3.54
N PHE A 19 -7.35 -7.19 -2.21
CA PHE A 19 -7.62 -6.07 -1.32
C PHE A 19 -6.34 -5.29 -1.06
N GLN A 20 -6.24 -4.07 -1.56
CA GLN A 20 -5.01 -3.28 -1.46
C GLN A 20 -5.26 -1.92 -0.80
N VAL A 21 -4.36 -1.56 0.11
CA VAL A 21 -4.40 -0.34 0.90
C VAL A 21 -3.12 0.45 0.68
N ALA A 22 -3.24 1.69 0.23
CA ALA A 22 -2.14 2.63 0.05
C ALA A 22 -1.94 3.46 1.33
N LEU A 23 -0.71 3.50 1.83
CA LEU A 23 -0.27 4.39 2.90
C LEU A 23 0.76 5.38 2.36
N HIS A 24 0.70 6.62 2.83
CA HIS A 24 1.72 7.61 2.50
C HIS A 24 3.09 7.19 3.03
N ALA A 25 4.15 7.30 2.22
CA ALA A 25 5.47 6.78 2.59
C ALA A 25 6.05 7.47 3.84
N SER A 26 5.74 8.75 4.07
CA SER A 26 6.17 9.45 5.29
C SER A 26 5.47 8.89 6.54
N GLU A 27 4.19 8.53 6.47
CA GLU A 27 3.46 7.91 7.58
C GLU A 27 4.03 6.52 7.91
N VAL A 28 4.31 5.73 6.86
CA VAL A 28 4.98 4.43 7.04
C VAL A 28 6.34 4.61 7.69
N LYS A 29 7.13 5.62 7.29
CA LYS A 29 8.43 5.89 7.90
C LYS A 29 8.32 6.28 9.38
N MET A 30 7.32 7.09 9.75
CA MET A 30 7.13 7.54 11.13
C MET A 30 6.66 6.41 12.06
N ARG A 31 5.91 5.43 11.54
CA ARG A 31 5.28 4.36 12.33
C ARG A 31 5.74 2.97 11.88
N PHE A 32 6.95 2.87 11.35
CA PHE A 32 7.43 1.70 10.59
C PHE A 32 7.20 0.37 11.30
N ASP A 33 7.63 0.24 12.54
CA ASP A 33 7.52 -1.02 13.29
C ASP A 33 6.06 -1.43 13.50
N ASN A 34 5.17 -0.48 13.80
CA ASN A 34 3.74 -0.75 14.00
C ASN A 34 3.06 -1.16 12.69
N VAL A 35 3.37 -0.45 11.60
CA VAL A 35 2.82 -0.72 10.27
C VAL A 35 3.25 -2.11 9.80
N GLU A 36 4.55 -2.41 9.86
CA GLU A 36 5.09 -3.70 9.41
C GLU A 36 4.64 -4.85 10.30
N PHE A 37 4.58 -4.66 11.62
CA PHE A 37 4.07 -5.67 12.54
C PHE A 37 2.61 -6.01 12.24
N LEU A 38 1.72 -5.01 12.20
CA LEU A 38 0.30 -5.26 11.98
C LEU A 38 0.03 -5.83 10.59
N ALA A 39 0.69 -5.32 9.55
CA ALA A 39 0.49 -5.83 8.20
C ALA A 39 0.91 -7.29 8.05
N ARG A 40 2.00 -7.71 8.73
CA ARG A 40 2.44 -9.12 8.76
C ARG A 40 1.50 -9.99 9.56
N LEU A 41 0.99 -9.52 10.69
CA LEU A 41 0.00 -10.23 11.50
C LEU A 41 -1.28 -10.50 10.69
N LEU A 42 -1.70 -9.53 9.88
CA LEU A 42 -2.87 -9.58 9.00
C LEU A 42 -2.61 -10.26 7.64
N GLY A 43 -1.52 -11.03 7.51
CA GLY A 43 -1.29 -11.87 6.34
C GLY A 43 -1.02 -11.13 5.03
N ARG A 44 -0.41 -9.93 5.06
CA ARG A 44 -0.04 -9.21 3.83
C ARG A 44 0.85 -10.05 2.90
N TYR A 45 0.79 -9.75 1.61
CA TYR A 45 1.83 -10.21 0.68
C TYR A 45 3.19 -9.62 1.06
N ARG A 46 4.23 -10.45 1.01
CA ARG A 46 5.58 -10.12 1.49
C ARG A 46 6.23 -8.90 0.82
N LEU A 47 5.88 -8.61 -0.42
CA LEU A 47 6.42 -7.49 -1.21
C LEU A 47 5.36 -6.41 -1.35
N ASN A 48 5.73 -5.15 -1.08
CA ASN A 48 4.85 -4.01 -1.30
C ASN A 48 5.04 -3.44 -2.70
N ARG A 49 4.03 -2.73 -3.22
CA ARG A 49 4.17 -1.92 -4.44
C ARG A 49 4.27 -0.45 -4.06
N ASN A 50 4.90 0.36 -4.92
CA ASN A 50 4.93 1.81 -4.74
C ASN A 50 4.16 2.49 -5.87
N VAL A 51 3.33 3.47 -5.50
CA VAL A 51 2.66 4.39 -6.42
C VAL A 51 3.19 5.79 -6.17
N HIS A 52 3.58 6.47 -7.24
CA HIS A 52 4.06 7.84 -7.17
C HIS A 52 2.94 8.76 -7.63
N VAL A 53 2.56 9.69 -6.77
CA VAL A 53 1.58 10.73 -7.06
C VAL A 53 2.29 12.04 -6.75
N HIS A 54 2.96 12.60 -7.74
CA HIS A 54 3.89 13.73 -7.55
C HIS A 54 3.25 14.86 -6.71
N PRO A 55 3.93 15.32 -5.64
CA PRO A 55 5.30 15.00 -5.21
C PRO A 55 5.48 13.75 -4.33
N ASP A 56 4.38 13.07 -4.01
CA ASP A 56 4.30 12.07 -2.96
C ASP A 56 4.53 10.63 -3.45
N VAL A 57 4.86 9.76 -2.49
CA VAL A 57 5.02 8.32 -2.68
C VAL A 57 4.12 7.58 -1.71
N TYR A 58 3.41 6.58 -2.21
CA TYR A 58 2.54 5.71 -1.43
C TYR A 58 3.02 4.27 -1.53
N ILE A 59 3.01 3.58 -0.39
CA ILE A 59 3.33 2.16 -0.25
C ILE A 59 2.01 1.39 -0.19
N VAL A 60 1.86 0.43 -1.10
CA VAL A 60 0.66 -0.38 -1.26
C VAL A 60 0.88 -1.74 -0.58
N TYR A 61 0.08 -1.98 0.44
CA TYR A 61 -0.04 -3.24 1.16
C TYR A 61 -1.18 -4.06 0.54
N MET A 62 -0.94 -5.34 0.30
CA MET A 62 -1.85 -6.23 -0.42
C MET A 62 -2.25 -7.39 0.47
N PHE A 63 -3.54 -7.65 0.60
CA PHE A 63 -4.14 -8.62 1.51
C PHE A 63 -5.05 -9.58 0.76
N GLY A 64 -5.07 -10.84 1.20
CA GLY A 64 -5.95 -11.87 0.64
C GLY A 64 -7.37 -11.82 1.19
N ASP A 65 -7.54 -11.24 2.37
CA ASP A 65 -8.82 -11.13 3.06
C ASP A 65 -9.25 -9.66 3.21
N GLN A 66 -10.55 -9.41 3.05
CA GLN A 66 -11.11 -8.05 3.09
C GLN A 66 -11.15 -7.50 4.52
N HIS A 67 -11.50 -8.34 5.50
CA HIS A 67 -11.59 -7.93 6.90
C HIS A 67 -10.22 -7.51 7.43
N ASP A 68 -9.18 -8.27 7.08
CA ASP A 68 -7.79 -7.94 7.41
C ASP A 68 -7.36 -6.60 6.78
N ALA A 69 -7.67 -6.41 5.50
CA ALA A 69 -7.39 -5.15 4.80
C ALA A 69 -8.15 -3.97 5.44
N GLU A 70 -9.41 -4.16 5.85
CA GLU A 70 -10.21 -3.14 6.54
C GLU A 70 -9.64 -2.80 7.92
N CYS A 71 -9.17 -3.81 8.67
CA CYS A 71 -8.51 -3.59 9.96
C CYS A 71 -7.24 -2.75 9.78
N PHE A 72 -6.42 -3.09 8.80
CA PHE A 72 -5.21 -2.35 8.47
C PHE A 72 -5.52 -0.92 8.00
N GLN A 73 -6.52 -0.78 7.13
CA GLN A 73 -6.97 0.52 6.59
C GLN A 73 -7.41 1.46 7.71
N LYS A 74 -8.22 0.97 8.66
CA LYS A 74 -8.69 1.75 9.81
C LYS A 74 -7.57 2.09 10.79
N ALA A 75 -6.61 1.19 10.99
CA ALA A 75 -5.52 1.40 11.95
C ALA A 75 -4.54 2.51 11.53
N PHE A 76 -4.39 2.76 10.22
CA PHE A 76 -3.39 3.69 9.68
C PHE A 76 -3.97 4.74 8.74
N ASP A 77 -5.30 4.94 8.78
CA ASP A 77 -6.02 5.88 7.90
C ASP A 77 -5.67 5.72 6.42
N GLY A 78 -5.51 4.46 6.00
CA GLY A 78 -5.09 4.13 4.63
C GLY A 78 -6.19 4.33 3.61
N GLU A 79 -5.79 4.31 2.33
CA GLU A 79 -6.73 4.48 1.23
C GLU A 79 -6.85 3.22 0.37
N TRP A 80 -8.08 2.89 -0.02
CA TRP A 80 -8.31 1.78 -0.94
C TRP A 80 -7.75 2.09 -2.33
N ILE A 81 -7.05 1.12 -2.89
CA ILE A 81 -6.52 1.15 -4.25
C ILE A 81 -6.81 -0.19 -4.92
N THR A 82 -7.26 -0.17 -6.17
CA THR A 82 -7.48 -1.44 -6.89
C THR A 82 -6.16 -2.02 -7.39
N PRO A 83 -6.07 -3.35 -7.58
CA PRO A 83 -4.89 -3.98 -8.19
C PRO A 83 -4.53 -3.40 -9.57
N GLU A 84 -5.53 -3.00 -10.35
CA GLU A 84 -5.32 -2.37 -11.64
C GLU A 84 -4.70 -0.97 -11.49
N GLN A 85 -5.24 -0.16 -10.58
CA GLN A 85 -4.74 1.19 -10.29
C GLN A 85 -3.29 1.17 -9.79
N SER A 86 -2.96 0.26 -8.86
CA SER A 86 -1.61 0.12 -8.31
C SER A 86 -0.60 -0.34 -9.38
N ARG A 87 -1.00 -1.31 -10.21
CA ARG A 87 -0.16 -1.85 -11.30
C ARG A 87 0.08 -0.82 -12.40
N ARG A 88 -0.95 -0.05 -12.78
CA ARG A 88 -0.85 0.99 -13.81
C ARG A 88 -0.26 2.30 -13.29
N LYS A 89 -0.08 2.44 -11.96
CA LYS A 89 0.32 3.69 -11.30
C LYS A 89 -0.61 4.86 -11.67
N LYS A 90 -1.92 4.59 -11.79
CA LYS A 90 -2.97 5.56 -12.16
C LYS A 90 -3.96 5.75 -11.03
N TRP A 91 -3.45 5.83 -9.82
CA TRP A 91 -4.25 6.07 -8.62
C TRP A 91 -4.00 7.50 -8.13
N THR A 92 -5.03 8.11 -7.59
CA THR A 92 -4.96 9.41 -6.92
C THR A 92 -5.57 9.27 -5.54
N PRO A 93 -4.88 9.72 -4.47
CA PRO A 93 -5.44 9.74 -3.13
C PRO A 93 -6.68 10.62 -3.09
N ARG A 94 -7.66 10.24 -2.28
CA ARG A 94 -8.85 11.03 -1.96
C ARG A 94 -8.46 12.27 -1.17
N TYR A 95 -7.43 12.17 -0.35
CA TYR A 95 -6.87 13.29 0.39
C TYR A 95 -5.43 13.49 -0.02
N THR A 96 -5.15 14.50 -0.85
CA THR A 96 -3.79 15.00 -1.01
C THR A 96 -3.36 15.59 0.33
N TRP A 97 -2.34 14.99 0.94
CA TRP A 97 -1.69 15.56 2.11
C TRP A 97 -1.16 16.96 1.72
N MET A 98 -1.91 18.00 2.08
CA MET A 98 -1.35 19.35 2.06
C MET A 98 -0.35 19.41 3.21
N PRO A 99 0.94 19.69 2.97
CA PRO A 99 1.84 19.99 4.07
C PRO A 99 1.23 21.17 4.83
N VAL A 100 0.98 20.99 6.13
CA VAL A 100 0.61 22.10 7.01
C VAL A 100 1.72 23.13 6.85
N GLU A 101 1.42 24.25 6.20
CA GLU A 101 2.33 25.39 6.13
C GLU A 101 2.71 25.72 7.57
N ARG A 102 3.98 25.48 7.92
CA ARG A 102 4.53 26.04 9.15
C ARG A 102 4.49 27.55 8.95
N ARG A 103 3.45 28.20 9.46
CA ARG A 103 3.47 29.65 9.69
C ARG A 103 4.61 29.90 10.67
N GLY A 104 5.72 30.41 10.13
CA GLY A 104 6.77 31.07 10.90
C GLY A 104 6.32 32.45 11.35
#